data_AF-A0A9D1KVA6-F1
#
_entry.id   AF-A0A9D1KVA6-F1
#
_cell.length_a   1.000
_cell.length_b   1.000
_cell.length_c   1.000
_cell.angle_alpha   90.00
_cell.angle_beta   90.00
_cell.angle_gamma   90.00
#
_symmetry.space_group_name_H-M   'P 1'
#
loop_
_entity.id
_entity.type
_entity.pdbx_description
1 polymer ?
#
loop_
_entity_poly.entity_id
_entity_poly.type
_entity_poly.pdbx_seq_one_letter_code
_entity_poly.pdbx_strand_id
1 'polypeptide(L)'
;MKLLKIIAAVVLSIALIASGSAALGVFSVDRAVSEDSVSKAITETEIVQELTNEVISENTVNMGGKYGEIINDAMGTDAMNEFFSSYISTAVRSEIYGEQHEEIGSDDLMNAFSSAMDELKSSGKADITSEEEEIIRAAMLQEIPDLTDSLNENIANYQTTNMNMGQEEALGPFTQTGIKLLTIAVSVILCLLLIVLFWRSKAGFIWCAVVFGIMALIYMCLGMMGGGGILDITAGSVSERFVLKLLTEGFSDAAAAGFVIMILFIIAYIPLKIRDRRRG
;
A
#
# COMPACT_ATOMS: atom_id res chain seq x y z
N MET A 1 -41.71 2.73 20.85
CA MET A 1 -40.42 2.07 21.20
C MET A 1 -39.78 1.28 20.06
N LYS A 2 -40.51 0.40 19.33
CA LYS A 2 -39.90 -0.37 18.21
C LYS A 2 -39.40 0.52 17.06
N LEU A 3 -40.19 1.50 16.64
CA LEU A 3 -39.82 2.45 15.58
C LEU A 3 -38.55 3.27 15.91
N LEU A 4 -38.47 3.78 17.15
CA LEU A 4 -37.34 4.56 17.65
C LEU A 4 -36.03 3.75 17.69
N LYS A 5 -36.11 2.46 18.03
CA LYS A 5 -34.95 1.55 17.97
C LYS A 5 -34.50 1.28 16.54
N ILE A 6 -35.43 1.19 15.59
CA ILE A 6 -35.11 1.00 14.16
C ILE A 6 -34.44 2.26 13.62
N ILE A 7 -34.97 3.45 13.92
CA ILE A 7 -34.37 4.73 13.50
C ILE A 7 -32.95 4.88 14.09
N ALA A 8 -32.77 4.60 15.38
CA ALA A 8 -31.45 4.63 16.02
C ALA A 8 -30.47 3.62 15.38
N ALA A 9 -30.95 2.44 15.00
CA ALA A 9 -30.14 1.43 14.31
C ALA A 9 -29.65 1.90 12.95
N VAL A 10 -30.53 2.55 12.17
CA VAL A 10 -30.19 3.09 10.86
C VAL A 10 -29.13 4.19 11.02
N VAL A 11 -29.32 5.13 11.95
CA VAL A 11 -28.35 6.21 12.20
C VAL A 11 -26.99 5.64 12.63
N LEU A 12 -26.98 4.68 13.56
CA LEU A 12 -25.76 4.01 14.00
C LEU A 12 -25.09 3.20 12.88
N SER A 13 -25.88 2.59 11.99
CA SER A 13 -25.34 1.84 10.85
C SER A 13 -24.70 2.77 9.82
N ILE A 14 -25.29 3.94 9.55
CA ILE A 14 -24.70 4.95 8.67
C ILE A 14 -23.38 5.49 9.26
N ALA A 15 -23.37 5.80 10.56
CA ALA A 15 -22.16 6.23 11.25
C ALA A 15 -21.09 5.12 11.25
N LEU A 16 -21.50 3.86 11.38
CA LEU A 16 -20.61 2.71 11.31
C LEU A 16 -20.06 2.49 9.90
N ILE A 17 -20.85 2.73 8.86
CA ILE A 17 -20.36 2.71 7.48
C ILE A 17 -19.27 3.77 7.30
N ALA A 18 -19.53 5.01 7.72
CA ALA A 18 -18.55 6.10 7.54
C ALA A 18 -17.24 5.87 8.30
N SER A 19 -17.32 5.47 9.57
CA SER A 19 -16.12 5.19 10.39
C SER A 19 -15.44 3.88 9.99
N GLY A 20 -16.21 2.86 9.65
CA GLY A 20 -15.70 1.55 9.20
C GLY A 20 -15.04 1.63 7.83
N SER A 21 -15.59 2.41 6.89
CA SER A 21 -14.95 2.66 5.59
C SER A 21 -13.67 3.46 5.75
N ALA A 22 -13.65 4.46 6.63
CA ALA A 22 -12.41 5.18 6.93
C ALA A 22 -11.32 4.25 7.50
N ALA A 23 -11.67 3.36 8.43
CA ALA A 23 -10.74 2.40 9.01
C ALA A 23 -10.22 1.38 7.97
N LEU A 24 -11.11 0.83 7.14
CA LEU A 24 -10.73 -0.07 6.04
C LEU A 24 -9.93 0.66 4.95
N GLY A 25 -10.19 1.94 4.72
CA GLY A 25 -9.45 2.77 3.78
C GLY A 25 -8.03 3.06 4.24
N VAL A 26 -7.83 3.36 5.53
CA VAL A 26 -6.47 3.49 6.09
C VAL A 26 -5.74 2.15 5.98
N PHE A 27 -6.42 1.04 6.30
CA PHE A 27 -5.86 -0.30 6.12
C PHE A 27 -5.53 -0.63 4.66
N SER A 28 -6.36 -0.22 3.70
CA SER A 28 -6.06 -0.42 2.27
C SER A 28 -4.82 0.35 1.85
N VAL A 29 -4.65 1.58 2.34
CA VAL A 29 -3.44 2.37 2.05
C VAL A 29 -2.21 1.72 2.68
N ASP A 30 -2.27 1.29 3.95
CA ASP A 30 -1.15 0.60 4.61
C ASP A 30 -0.69 -0.64 3.81
N ARG A 31 -1.65 -1.37 3.23
CA ARG A 31 -1.40 -2.58 2.43
C ARG A 31 -0.92 -2.25 1.03
N ALA A 32 -1.48 -1.23 0.39
CA ALA A 32 -1.03 -0.75 -0.91
C ALA A 32 0.45 -0.33 -0.88
N VAL A 33 0.88 0.32 0.20
CA VAL A 33 2.25 0.83 0.34
C VAL A 33 3.19 -0.13 1.06
N SER A 34 2.78 -1.37 1.31
CA SER A 34 3.66 -2.38 1.90
C SER A 34 4.72 -2.84 0.90
N GLU A 35 5.92 -3.17 1.39
CA GLU A 35 7.03 -3.66 0.55
C GLU A 35 6.60 -4.81 -0.37
N ASP A 36 5.80 -5.75 0.13
CA ASP A 36 5.26 -6.87 -0.67
C ASP A 36 4.40 -6.37 -1.85
N SER A 37 3.47 -5.44 -1.60
CA SER A 37 2.59 -4.87 -2.63
C SER A 37 3.37 -4.03 -3.64
N VAL A 38 4.37 -3.27 -3.15
CA VAL A 38 5.24 -2.46 -3.99
C VAL A 38 6.11 -3.35 -4.88
N SER A 39 6.73 -4.37 -4.32
CA SER A 39 7.52 -5.37 -5.05
C SER A 39 6.69 -6.03 -6.14
N LYS A 40 5.50 -6.53 -5.79
CA LYS A 40 4.59 -7.13 -6.76
C LYS A 40 4.20 -6.15 -7.87
N ALA A 41 3.93 -4.89 -7.53
CA ALA A 41 3.61 -3.88 -8.51
C ALA A 41 4.81 -3.56 -9.43
N ILE A 42 6.03 -3.43 -8.89
CA ILE A 42 7.25 -3.22 -9.68
C ILE A 42 7.44 -4.35 -10.69
N THR A 43 7.35 -5.61 -10.22
CA THR A 43 7.56 -6.79 -11.06
C THR A 43 6.46 -6.95 -12.12
N GLU A 44 5.20 -6.72 -11.77
CA GLU A 44 4.08 -6.92 -12.71
C GLU A 44 3.90 -5.77 -13.70
N THR A 45 4.35 -4.55 -13.39
CA THR A 45 4.28 -3.42 -14.33
C THR A 45 5.59 -3.12 -15.03
N GLU A 46 6.68 -3.81 -14.68
CA GLU A 46 8.03 -3.64 -15.24
C GLU A 46 8.51 -2.16 -15.21
N ILE A 47 8.00 -1.37 -14.26
CA ILE A 47 8.17 0.10 -14.23
C ILE A 47 9.63 0.50 -14.15
N VAL A 48 10.42 -0.24 -13.38
CA VAL A 48 11.86 0.04 -13.21
C VAL A 48 12.59 -0.18 -14.54
N GLN A 49 12.25 -1.21 -15.30
CA GLN A 49 12.87 -1.46 -16.62
C GLN A 49 12.43 -0.43 -17.65
N GLU A 50 11.14 -0.07 -17.69
CA GLU A 50 10.65 0.90 -18.69
C GLU A 50 11.20 2.32 -18.43
N LEU A 51 11.29 2.74 -17.17
CA LEU A 51 11.94 4.01 -16.79
C LEU A 51 13.45 3.99 -17.06
N THR A 52 14.11 2.87 -16.78
CA THR A 52 15.55 2.72 -17.07
C THR A 52 15.81 2.81 -18.57
N ASN A 53 14.99 2.16 -19.39
CA ASN A 53 15.06 2.25 -20.85
C ASN A 53 14.81 3.67 -21.36
N GLU A 54 13.85 4.40 -20.78
CA GLU A 54 13.59 5.80 -21.12
C GLU A 54 14.83 6.66 -20.85
N VAL A 55 15.41 6.57 -19.65
CA VAL A 55 16.64 7.30 -19.25
C VAL A 55 17.84 6.94 -20.14
N ILE A 56 18.01 5.65 -20.46
CA ILE A 56 19.07 5.19 -21.37
C ILE A 56 18.86 5.76 -22.78
N SER A 57 17.62 5.78 -23.26
CA SER A 57 17.27 6.27 -24.61
C SER A 57 17.41 7.79 -24.75
N GLU A 58 17.22 8.54 -23.67
CA GLU A 58 17.36 9.99 -23.62
C GLU A 58 18.83 10.46 -23.46
N ASN A 59 19.81 9.54 -23.39
CA ASN A 59 21.23 9.83 -23.19
C ASN A 59 21.54 10.63 -21.91
N THR A 60 20.67 10.59 -20.90
CA THR A 60 20.84 11.30 -19.62
C THR A 60 21.94 10.67 -18.75
N VAL A 61 22.26 9.39 -18.97
CA VAL A 61 23.45 8.73 -18.45
C VAL A 61 24.33 8.37 -19.65
N ASN A 62 25.60 8.80 -19.66
CA ASN A 62 26.57 8.52 -20.71
C ASN A 62 27.01 7.02 -20.73
N MET A 63 26.06 6.11 -20.50
CA MET A 63 26.21 4.65 -20.49
C MET A 63 25.28 3.94 -21.49
N GLY A 64 24.45 4.67 -22.25
CA GLY A 64 23.58 4.12 -23.31
C GLY A 64 24.31 3.50 -24.53
N GLY A 65 25.64 3.39 -24.45
CA GLY A 65 26.45 2.61 -25.39
C GLY A 65 26.50 1.12 -25.02
N LYS A 66 27.71 0.55 -24.93
CA LYS A 66 27.96 -0.89 -24.77
C LYS A 66 27.37 -1.53 -23.50
N TYR A 67 27.09 -0.75 -22.45
CA TYR A 67 26.72 -1.26 -21.12
C TYR A 67 25.27 -0.98 -20.71
N GLY A 68 24.51 -0.24 -21.52
CA GLY A 68 23.13 0.13 -21.21
C GLY A 68 22.21 -1.08 -21.06
N GLU A 69 22.35 -2.09 -21.93
CA GLU A 69 21.57 -3.33 -21.87
C GLU A 69 21.86 -4.12 -20.58
N ILE A 70 23.13 -4.21 -20.17
CA ILE A 70 23.54 -4.87 -18.93
C ILE A 70 22.99 -4.13 -17.70
N ILE A 71 23.02 -2.79 -17.71
CA ILE A 71 22.46 -1.98 -16.62
C ILE A 71 20.94 -2.14 -16.58
N ASN A 72 20.26 -2.10 -17.71
CA ASN A 72 18.81 -2.32 -17.77
C ASN A 72 18.41 -3.70 -17.22
N ASP A 73 19.15 -4.74 -17.61
CA ASP A 73 18.94 -6.09 -17.10
C ASP A 73 19.22 -6.16 -15.58
N ALA A 74 20.23 -5.42 -15.09
CA ALA A 74 20.56 -5.39 -13.66
C ALA A 74 19.46 -4.71 -12.85
N MET A 75 18.88 -3.63 -13.39
CA MET A 75 17.74 -2.94 -12.78
C MET A 75 16.48 -3.81 -12.73
N GLY A 76 16.37 -4.84 -13.58
CA GLY A 76 15.28 -5.80 -13.58
C GLY A 76 15.43 -7.01 -12.64
N THR A 77 16.53 -7.11 -11.89
CA THR A 77 16.81 -8.23 -10.98
C THR A 77 16.02 -8.16 -9.67
N ASP A 78 15.94 -9.29 -8.96
CA ASP A 78 15.26 -9.35 -7.66
C ASP A 78 15.96 -8.43 -6.64
N ALA A 79 17.28 -8.34 -6.67
CA ALA A 79 18.05 -7.45 -5.78
C ALA A 79 17.69 -5.97 -5.93
N MET A 80 17.56 -5.47 -7.18
CA MET A 80 17.15 -4.07 -7.40
C MET A 80 15.66 -3.87 -7.09
N ASN A 81 14.82 -4.86 -7.38
CA ASN A 81 13.40 -4.81 -7.03
C ASN A 81 13.22 -4.70 -5.51
N GLU A 82 13.97 -5.45 -4.71
CA GLU A 82 13.92 -5.38 -3.23
C GLU A 82 14.32 -3.99 -2.72
N PHE A 83 15.42 -3.43 -3.24
CA PHE A 83 15.87 -2.08 -2.90
C PHE A 83 14.79 -1.02 -3.23
N PHE A 84 14.28 -1.01 -4.47
CA PHE A 84 13.27 -0.04 -4.88
C PHE A 84 11.95 -0.22 -4.12
N SER A 85 11.59 -1.45 -3.78
CA SER A 85 10.38 -1.72 -2.99
C SER A 85 10.47 -1.13 -1.60
N SER A 86 11.61 -1.33 -0.94
CA SER A 86 11.89 -0.73 0.38
C SER A 86 11.91 0.79 0.32
N TYR A 87 12.62 1.36 -0.67
CA TYR A 87 12.67 2.80 -0.88
C TYR A 87 11.29 3.42 -1.13
N ILE A 88 10.54 2.91 -2.11
CA ILE A 88 9.22 3.45 -2.47
C ILE A 88 8.23 3.28 -1.32
N SER A 89 8.22 2.13 -0.65
CA SER A 89 7.38 1.91 0.54
C SER A 89 7.67 2.96 1.61
N THR A 90 8.94 3.22 1.88
CA THR A 90 9.36 4.20 2.89
C THR A 90 9.08 5.63 2.47
N ALA A 91 9.38 6.01 1.23
CA ALA A 91 9.12 7.33 0.68
C ALA A 91 7.62 7.67 0.72
N VAL A 92 6.78 6.75 0.26
CA VAL A 92 5.32 6.93 0.27
C VAL A 92 4.79 6.95 1.70
N ARG A 93 5.34 6.16 2.62
CA ARG A 93 4.94 6.23 4.04
C ARG A 93 5.38 7.53 4.72
N SER A 94 6.56 8.04 4.39
CA SER A 94 7.01 9.35 4.84
C SER A 94 6.07 10.45 4.35
N GLU A 95 5.63 10.39 3.09
CA GLU A 95 4.64 11.33 2.53
C GLU A 95 3.24 11.15 3.13
N ILE A 96 2.76 9.92 3.29
CA ILE A 96 1.38 9.67 3.74
C ILE A 96 1.23 9.82 5.25
N TYR A 97 2.24 9.45 6.04
CA TYR A 97 2.17 9.34 7.50
C TYR A 97 3.13 10.29 8.25
N GLY A 98 4.03 10.98 7.54
CA GLY A 98 5.06 11.82 8.16
C GLY A 98 6.10 11.02 8.95
N GLU A 99 6.32 9.75 8.60
CA GLU A 99 7.33 8.91 9.25
C GLU A 99 8.73 9.44 8.95
N GLN A 100 9.59 9.49 9.99
CA GLN A 100 10.98 9.88 9.81
C GLN A 100 11.69 8.81 8.97
N HIS A 101 12.19 9.22 7.82
CA HIS A 101 13.01 8.41 6.95
C HIS A 101 14.45 8.37 7.47
N GLU A 102 15.03 7.17 7.52
CA GLU A 102 16.47 6.97 7.62
C GLU A 102 17.06 7.11 6.23
N GLU A 103 17.91 8.12 6.03
CA GLU A 103 18.55 8.40 4.74
C GLU A 103 19.19 7.15 4.16
N ILE A 104 18.98 6.90 2.87
CA ILE A 104 19.66 5.82 2.17
C ILE A 104 21.14 6.17 2.10
N GLY A 105 22.00 5.23 2.50
CA GLY A 105 23.43 5.35 2.28
C GLY A 105 23.80 4.97 0.85
N SER A 106 24.81 5.63 0.29
CA SER A 106 25.37 5.25 -1.02
C SER A 106 25.85 3.79 -1.03
N ASP A 107 26.26 3.27 0.13
CA ASP A 107 26.64 1.87 0.30
C ASP A 107 25.45 0.92 0.09
N ASP A 108 24.22 1.30 0.47
CA ASP A 108 23.03 0.46 0.33
C ASP A 108 22.65 0.29 -1.14
N LEU A 109 22.62 1.38 -1.90
CA LEU A 109 22.38 1.35 -3.35
C LEU A 109 23.50 0.60 -4.08
N MET A 110 24.76 0.80 -3.68
CA MET A 110 25.89 0.08 -4.27
C MET A 110 25.86 -1.41 -3.96
N ASN A 111 25.43 -1.81 -2.76
CA ASN A 111 25.28 -3.22 -2.38
C ASN A 111 24.13 -3.88 -3.15
N ALA A 112 23.01 -3.18 -3.33
CA ALA A 112 21.89 -3.65 -4.16
C ALA A 112 22.33 -3.85 -5.62
N PHE A 113 22.98 -2.85 -6.20
CA PHE A 113 23.51 -2.92 -7.55
C PHE A 113 24.56 -4.05 -7.71
N SER A 114 25.41 -4.20 -6.71
CA SER A 114 26.42 -5.26 -6.69
C SER A 114 25.80 -6.66 -6.68
N SER A 115 24.73 -6.84 -5.90
CA SER A 115 23.97 -8.08 -5.81
C SER A 115 23.21 -8.36 -7.11
N ALA A 116 22.69 -7.33 -7.77
CA ALA A 116 22.06 -7.41 -9.07
C ALA A 116 23.01 -7.92 -10.17
N MET A 117 24.24 -7.41 -10.19
CA MET A 117 25.27 -7.88 -11.13
C MET A 117 25.64 -9.34 -10.88
N ASP A 118 25.71 -9.77 -9.62
CA ASP A 118 25.97 -11.16 -9.25
C ASP A 118 24.79 -12.07 -9.67
N GLU A 119 23.55 -11.60 -9.53
CA GLU A 119 22.34 -12.30 -9.96
C GLU A 119 22.29 -12.48 -11.48
N LEU A 120 22.59 -11.43 -12.26
CA LEU A 120 22.69 -11.52 -13.71
C LEU A 120 23.70 -12.55 -14.18
N LYS A 121 24.88 -12.55 -13.55
CA LYS A 121 25.96 -13.48 -13.87
C LYS A 121 25.59 -14.92 -13.53
N SER A 122 24.97 -15.13 -12.37
CA SER A 122 24.55 -16.46 -11.93
C SER A 122 23.37 -17.02 -12.72
N SER A 123 22.49 -16.16 -13.22
CA SER A 123 21.32 -16.54 -14.04
C SER A 123 21.68 -16.86 -15.49
N GLY A 124 22.88 -16.50 -15.94
CA GLY A 124 23.33 -16.71 -17.32
C GLY A 124 22.57 -15.86 -18.35
N LYS A 125 21.80 -14.86 -17.89
CA LYS A 125 21.05 -13.94 -18.75
C LYS A 125 21.95 -12.98 -19.53
N ALA A 126 23.15 -12.71 -19.01
CA ALA A 126 24.14 -11.87 -19.68
C ALA A 126 25.54 -12.53 -19.59
N ASP A 127 26.25 -12.58 -20.73
CA ASP A 127 27.65 -13.03 -20.78
C ASP A 127 28.57 -11.84 -20.43
N ILE A 128 28.64 -11.53 -19.14
CA ILE A 128 29.39 -10.39 -18.62
C ILE A 128 30.81 -10.85 -18.29
N THR A 129 31.81 -10.30 -18.98
CA THR A 129 33.21 -10.55 -18.64
C THR A 129 33.60 -9.84 -17.35
N SER A 130 34.59 -10.37 -16.62
CA SER A 130 35.04 -9.76 -15.35
C SER A 130 35.57 -8.33 -15.52
N GLU A 131 36.11 -8.01 -16.70
CA GLU A 131 36.59 -6.66 -17.02
C GLU A 131 35.43 -5.68 -17.25
N GLU A 132 34.35 -6.13 -17.91
CA GLU A 132 33.14 -5.32 -18.09
C GLU A 132 32.40 -5.09 -16.77
N GLU A 133 32.35 -6.09 -15.91
CA GLU A 133 31.80 -5.98 -14.56
C GLU A 133 32.52 -4.91 -13.74
N GLU A 134 33.86 -4.90 -13.76
CA GLU A 134 34.67 -3.93 -13.03
C GLU A 134 34.47 -2.51 -13.57
N ILE A 135 34.37 -2.34 -14.89
CA ILE A 135 34.09 -1.04 -15.53
C ILE A 135 32.70 -0.53 -15.13
N ILE A 136 31.67 -1.37 -15.17
CA ILE A 136 30.30 -0.98 -14.81
C ILE A 136 30.21 -0.62 -13.33
N ARG A 137 30.80 -1.42 -12.44
CA ARG A 137 30.84 -1.10 -11.00
C ARG A 137 31.59 0.20 -10.73
N ALA A 138 32.72 0.44 -11.40
CA ALA A 138 33.48 1.68 -11.25
C ALA A 138 32.70 2.91 -11.76
N ALA A 139 31.93 2.76 -12.83
CA ALA A 139 31.08 3.83 -13.34
C ALA A 139 29.91 4.11 -12.38
N MET A 140 29.25 3.07 -11.85
CA MET A 140 28.18 3.22 -10.87
C MET A 140 28.67 3.83 -9.55
N LEU A 141 29.89 3.52 -9.10
CA LEU A 141 30.49 4.16 -7.92
C LEU A 141 30.63 5.69 -8.06
N GLN A 142 30.70 6.22 -9.29
CA GLN A 142 30.76 7.66 -9.53
C GLN A 142 29.36 8.31 -9.51
N GLU A 143 28.34 7.60 -9.98
CA GLU A 143 26.97 8.13 -10.13
C GLU A 143 26.10 7.89 -8.87
N ILE A 144 26.37 6.83 -8.10
CA ILE A 144 25.57 6.44 -6.93
C ILE A 144 25.47 7.53 -5.86
N PRO A 145 26.53 8.27 -5.50
CA PRO A 145 26.41 9.36 -4.53
C PRO A 145 25.37 10.41 -4.95
N ASP A 146 25.46 10.89 -6.18
CA ASP A 146 24.53 11.90 -6.72
C ASP A 146 23.09 11.35 -6.83
N LEU A 147 22.94 10.08 -7.23
CA LEU A 147 21.64 9.40 -7.23
C LEU A 147 21.06 9.27 -5.82
N THR A 148 21.88 8.89 -4.85
CA THR A 148 21.47 8.73 -3.44
C THR A 148 21.05 10.06 -2.84
N ASP A 149 21.82 11.13 -3.09
CA ASP A 149 21.50 12.49 -2.66
C ASP A 149 20.17 12.96 -3.26
N SER A 150 19.93 12.68 -4.55
CA SER A 150 18.65 13.00 -5.21
C SER A 150 17.47 12.21 -4.62
N LEU A 151 17.64 10.93 -4.31
CA LEU A 151 16.60 10.12 -3.64
C LEU A 151 16.29 10.69 -2.24
N ASN A 152 17.31 11.01 -1.45
CA ASN A 152 17.16 11.59 -0.12
C ASN A 152 16.52 13.00 -0.18
N GLU A 153 16.92 13.84 -1.13
CA GLU A 153 16.32 15.17 -1.34
C GLU A 153 14.84 15.07 -1.70
N ASN A 154 14.47 14.12 -2.57
CA ASN A 154 13.06 13.89 -2.91
C ASN A 154 12.23 13.51 -1.68
N ILE A 155 12.72 12.64 -0.81
CA ILE A 155 12.04 12.30 0.44
C ILE A 155 11.95 13.51 1.39
N ALA A 156 13.00 14.30 1.50
CA ALA A 156 12.99 15.53 2.31
C ALA A 156 11.96 16.56 1.78
N ASN A 157 11.82 16.66 0.46
CA ASN A 157 10.82 17.52 -0.19
C ASN A 157 9.38 17.06 0.09
N TYR A 158 9.14 15.75 0.16
CA TYR A 158 7.86 15.18 0.60
C TYR A 158 7.54 15.56 2.06
N GLN A 159 8.50 15.36 2.97
CA GLN A 159 8.33 15.73 4.38
C GLN A 159 8.04 17.23 4.58
N THR A 160 8.71 18.11 3.85
CA THR A 160 8.51 19.56 3.96
C THR A 160 7.22 20.05 3.30
N THR A 161 6.80 19.43 2.20
CA THR A 161 5.53 19.76 1.53
C THR A 161 4.34 19.42 2.42
N ASN A 162 4.41 18.30 3.15
CA ASN A 162 3.37 17.91 4.10
C ASN A 162 3.32 18.82 5.34
N MET A 163 4.47 19.36 5.77
CA MET A 163 4.52 20.39 6.82
C MET A 163 3.94 21.74 6.36
N ASN A 164 4.07 22.08 5.07
CA ASN A 164 3.59 23.35 4.51
C ASN A 164 2.14 23.30 3.99
N MET A 165 1.60 22.12 3.65
CA MET A 165 0.17 21.94 3.33
C MET A 165 -0.69 21.89 4.61
N GLY A 166 -0.75 23.02 5.33
CA GLY A 166 -1.91 23.35 6.17
C GLY A 166 -2.21 22.43 7.36
N GLN A 167 -1.19 21.98 8.09
CA GLN A 167 -1.33 21.54 9.49
C GLN A 167 -1.32 22.70 10.50
N GLU A 168 -1.45 23.95 10.05
CA GLU A 168 -1.73 25.07 10.96
C GLU A 168 -3.23 25.12 11.33
N GLU A 169 -3.48 24.75 12.59
CA GLU A 169 -4.55 25.22 13.50
C GLU A 169 -5.89 24.46 13.65
N ALA A 170 -6.29 23.51 12.80
CA ALA A 170 -7.58 22.82 13.01
C ALA A 170 -7.51 21.50 13.81
N LEU A 171 -6.37 20.82 13.82
CA LEU A 171 -6.17 19.51 14.45
C LEU A 171 -4.80 19.50 15.16
N GLY A 172 -4.71 20.10 16.35
CA GLY A 172 -3.55 19.90 17.24
C GLY A 172 -3.29 18.40 17.52
N PRO A 173 -2.28 18.04 18.31
CA PRO A 173 -1.22 17.00 18.14
C PRO A 173 -1.63 15.57 17.70
N PHE A 174 -2.68 15.42 16.91
CA PHE A 174 -3.13 14.19 16.31
C PHE A 174 -2.30 13.95 15.06
N THR A 175 -1.21 13.21 15.21
CA THR A 175 -0.54 12.56 14.08
C THR A 175 -1.56 11.74 13.29
N GLN A 176 -1.33 11.49 12.00
CA GLN A 176 -2.23 10.66 11.17
C GLN A 176 -2.42 9.24 11.75
N THR A 177 -1.45 8.73 12.52
CA THR A 177 -1.56 7.53 13.37
C THR A 177 -2.67 7.64 14.43
N GLY A 178 -2.84 8.82 15.02
CA GLY A 178 -3.93 9.14 15.95
C GLY A 178 -5.32 9.09 15.27
N ILE A 179 -5.43 9.54 14.01
CA ILE A 179 -6.67 9.45 13.23
C ILE A 179 -7.03 7.98 12.94
N LYS A 180 -6.03 7.14 12.61
CA LYS A 180 -6.21 5.69 12.43
C LYS A 180 -6.76 5.01 13.69
N LEU A 181 -6.15 5.27 14.84
CA LEU A 181 -6.63 4.70 16.12
C LEU A 181 -8.01 5.22 16.49
N LEU A 182 -8.30 6.50 16.23
CA LEU A 182 -9.59 7.11 16.53
C LEU A 182 -10.71 6.53 15.66
N THR A 183 -10.49 6.35 14.35
CA THR A 183 -11.50 5.77 13.45
C THR A 183 -11.81 4.32 13.80
N ILE A 184 -10.79 3.52 14.13
CA ILE A 184 -10.96 2.14 14.62
C ILE A 184 -11.75 2.14 15.95
N ALA A 185 -11.35 2.96 16.91
CA ALA A 185 -12.03 3.04 18.22
C ALA A 185 -13.50 3.45 18.08
N VAL A 186 -13.80 4.45 17.24
CA VAL A 186 -15.17 4.89 16.96
C VAL A 186 -15.98 3.76 16.31
N SER A 187 -15.42 3.04 15.35
CA SER A 187 -16.07 1.89 14.71
C SER A 187 -16.41 0.78 15.72
N VAL A 188 -15.49 0.46 16.63
CA VAL A 188 -15.71 -0.53 17.71
C VAL A 188 -16.82 -0.06 18.66
N ILE A 189 -16.81 1.21 19.07
CA ILE A 189 -17.85 1.78 19.95
C ILE A 189 -19.22 1.71 19.28
N LEU A 190 -19.32 2.05 17.99
CA LEU A 190 -20.57 1.99 17.23
C LEU A 190 -21.08 0.55 17.09
N CYS A 191 -20.19 -0.43 16.89
CA CYS A 191 -20.56 -1.85 16.92
C CYS A 191 -21.12 -2.26 18.29
N LEU A 192 -20.46 -1.87 19.38
CA LEU A 192 -20.92 -2.16 20.73
C LEU A 192 -22.28 -1.52 21.01
N LEU A 193 -22.51 -0.27 20.59
CA LEU A 193 -23.79 0.41 20.73
C LEU A 193 -24.91 -0.31 19.97
N LEU A 194 -24.67 -0.76 18.73
CA LEU A 194 -25.62 -1.57 17.97
C LEU A 194 -25.92 -2.91 18.66
N ILE A 195 -24.89 -3.58 19.18
CA ILE A 195 -25.01 -4.84 19.91
C ILE A 195 -25.82 -4.65 21.20
N VAL A 196 -25.58 -3.60 21.97
CA VAL A 196 -26.30 -3.29 23.21
C VAL A 196 -27.76 -2.93 22.91
N LEU A 197 -28.01 -2.09 21.89
CA LEU A 197 -29.35 -1.66 21.50
C LEU A 197 -30.26 -2.84 21.11
N PHE A 198 -29.67 -3.88 20.51
CA PHE A 198 -30.34 -5.12 20.11
C PHE A 198 -29.91 -6.36 20.91
N TRP A 199 -29.41 -6.20 22.14
CA TRP A 199 -28.87 -7.32 22.91
C TRP A 199 -29.88 -8.45 23.14
N ARG A 200 -31.17 -8.09 23.25
CA ARG A 200 -32.26 -9.02 23.54
C ARG A 200 -32.70 -9.83 22.32
N SER A 201 -32.60 -9.27 21.12
CA SER A 201 -32.90 -9.98 19.87
C SER A 201 -31.65 -10.59 19.21
N LYS A 202 -30.45 -10.27 19.74
CA LYS A 202 -29.14 -10.57 19.15
C LYS A 202 -28.96 -10.04 17.73
N ALA A 203 -29.90 -9.22 17.24
CA ALA A 203 -29.89 -8.69 15.88
C ALA A 203 -28.75 -7.70 15.65
N GLY A 204 -28.17 -7.13 16.70
CA GLY A 204 -27.03 -6.20 16.59
C GLY A 204 -25.80 -6.83 15.94
N PHE A 205 -25.54 -8.13 16.20
CA PHE A 205 -24.45 -8.86 15.54
C PHE A 205 -24.71 -9.01 14.03
N ILE A 206 -25.96 -9.26 13.63
CA ILE A 206 -26.34 -9.32 12.21
C ILE A 206 -26.21 -7.94 11.56
N TRP A 207 -26.63 -6.86 12.24
CA TRP A 207 -26.47 -5.51 11.72
C TRP A 207 -25.01 -5.14 11.48
N CYS A 208 -24.13 -5.42 12.44
CA CYS A 208 -22.69 -5.25 12.24
C CYS A 208 -22.18 -6.10 11.07
N ALA A 209 -22.54 -7.38 11.00
CA ALA A 209 -22.14 -8.25 9.89
C ALA A 209 -22.59 -7.70 8.52
N VAL A 210 -23.84 -7.25 8.39
CA VAL A 210 -24.36 -6.68 7.15
C VAL A 210 -23.60 -5.41 6.77
N VAL A 211 -23.35 -4.51 7.72
CA VAL A 211 -22.60 -3.28 7.47
C VAL A 211 -21.18 -3.58 6.98
N PHE A 212 -20.45 -4.47 7.64
CA PHE A 212 -19.10 -4.89 7.19
C PHE A 212 -19.12 -5.64 5.87
N GLY A 213 -20.16 -6.45 5.61
CA GLY A 213 -20.34 -7.12 4.32
C GLY A 213 -20.56 -6.14 3.17
N ILE A 214 -21.37 -5.08 3.37
CA ILE A 214 -21.56 -4.03 2.36
C ILE A 214 -20.26 -3.28 2.11
N MET A 215 -19.53 -2.91 3.17
CA MET A 215 -18.23 -2.24 3.01
C MET A 215 -17.22 -3.13 2.28
N ALA A 216 -17.11 -4.41 2.64
CA ALA A 216 -16.24 -5.37 1.98
C ALA A 216 -16.57 -5.50 0.48
N LEU A 217 -17.86 -5.52 0.11
CA LEU A 217 -18.29 -5.54 -1.28
C LEU A 217 -17.88 -4.28 -2.04
N ILE A 218 -17.96 -3.10 -1.42
CA ILE A 218 -17.50 -1.84 -2.05
C ILE A 218 -16.00 -1.91 -2.34
N TYR A 219 -15.20 -2.31 -1.35
CA TYR A 219 -13.75 -2.46 -1.55
C TYR A 219 -13.40 -3.54 -2.57
N MET A 220 -14.16 -4.64 -2.60
CA MET A 220 -14.01 -5.67 -3.62
C MET A 220 -14.31 -5.12 -5.01
N CYS A 221 -15.38 -4.33 -5.18
CA CYS A 221 -15.69 -3.66 -6.44
C CYS A 221 -14.57 -2.70 -6.87
N LEU A 222 -14.03 -1.90 -5.93
CA LEU A 222 -12.91 -1.01 -6.21
C LEU A 222 -11.66 -1.77 -6.66
N GLY A 223 -11.32 -2.88 -5.98
CA GLY A 223 -10.22 -3.75 -6.40
C GLY A 223 -10.44 -4.36 -7.78
N MET A 224 -11.64 -4.86 -8.08
CA MET A 224 -11.97 -5.41 -9.40
C MET A 224 -11.94 -4.37 -10.53
N MET A 225 -12.21 -3.09 -10.22
CA MET A 225 -12.11 -2.03 -11.22
C MET A 225 -10.66 -1.70 -11.57
N GLY A 226 -9.72 -1.87 -10.63
CA GLY A 226 -8.29 -1.63 -10.83
C GLY A 226 -7.49 -2.83 -11.37
N GLY A 227 -7.74 -4.05 -10.88
CA GLY A 227 -6.91 -5.25 -11.15
C GLY A 227 -7.20 -6.03 -12.43
N GLY A 228 -7.39 -5.34 -13.56
CA GLY A 228 -7.81 -5.97 -14.84
C GLY A 228 -9.20 -5.53 -15.29
N GLY A 229 -9.71 -4.43 -14.73
CA GLY A 229 -10.95 -3.77 -15.13
C GLY A 229 -10.73 -2.61 -16.10
N ILE A 230 -11.75 -1.77 -16.25
CA ILE A 230 -11.77 -0.61 -17.16
C ILE A 230 -10.58 0.34 -16.90
N LEU A 231 -10.15 0.50 -15.64
CA LEU A 231 -9.12 1.49 -15.28
C LEU A 231 -7.73 1.09 -15.78
N ASP A 232 -7.40 -0.19 -15.76
CA ASP A 232 -6.13 -0.72 -16.29
C ASP A 232 -6.06 -0.57 -17.82
N ILE A 233 -7.20 -0.74 -18.50
CA ILE A 233 -7.33 -0.53 -19.96
C ILE A 233 -7.22 0.97 -20.33
N THR A 234 -7.56 1.87 -19.41
CA THR A 234 -7.47 3.33 -19.63
C THR A 234 -6.17 3.95 -19.15
N ALA A 235 -5.33 3.21 -18.43
CA ALA A 235 -4.04 3.71 -17.96
C ALA A 235 -3.13 3.97 -19.18
N GLY A 236 -2.80 5.24 -19.40
CA GLY A 236 -2.05 5.69 -20.55
C GLY A 236 -0.54 5.55 -20.37
N SER A 237 -0.06 5.45 -19.13
CA SER A 237 1.35 5.34 -18.78
C SER A 237 1.66 4.16 -17.86
N VAL A 238 2.94 3.78 -17.78
CA VAL A 238 3.46 2.75 -16.87
C VAL A 238 3.32 3.17 -15.41
N SER A 239 3.52 4.47 -15.12
CA SER A 239 3.35 5.04 -13.79
C SER A 239 1.91 4.95 -13.29
N GLU A 240 0.93 5.19 -14.18
CA GLU A 240 -0.50 5.03 -13.84
C GLU A 240 -0.84 3.56 -13.55
N ARG A 241 -0.32 2.62 -14.35
CA ARG A 241 -0.49 1.19 -14.13
C ARG A 241 0.11 0.75 -12.79
N PHE A 242 1.30 1.23 -12.44
CA PHE A 242 1.93 0.98 -11.15
C PHE A 242 1.07 1.45 -9.98
N VAL A 243 0.60 2.70 -10.01
CA VAL A 243 -0.26 3.25 -8.94
C VAL A 243 -1.59 2.49 -8.84
N LEU A 244 -2.22 2.18 -9.97
CA LEU A 244 -3.46 1.40 -10.00
C LEU A 244 -3.27 0.00 -9.41
N LYS A 245 -2.11 -0.62 -9.66
CA LYS A 245 -1.78 -1.93 -9.11
C LYS A 245 -1.63 -1.88 -7.58
N LEU A 246 -0.90 -0.90 -7.05
CA LEU A 246 -0.78 -0.69 -5.60
C LEU A 246 -2.15 -0.52 -4.94
N LEU A 247 -2.99 0.36 -5.50
CA LEU A 247 -4.33 0.61 -4.97
C LEU A 247 -5.21 -0.64 -5.02
N THR A 248 -5.09 -1.43 -6.08
CA THR A 248 -5.85 -2.67 -6.23
C THR A 248 -5.51 -3.69 -5.14
N GLU A 249 -4.22 -3.91 -4.88
CA GLU A 249 -3.78 -4.83 -3.82
C GLU A 249 -4.30 -4.34 -2.46
N GLY A 250 -4.18 -3.04 -2.18
CA GLY A 250 -4.73 -2.43 -0.98
C GLY A 250 -6.24 -2.62 -0.82
N PHE A 251 -7.02 -2.41 -1.88
CA PHE A 251 -8.47 -2.60 -1.85
C PHE A 251 -8.88 -4.07 -1.69
N SER A 252 -8.16 -4.98 -2.34
CA SER A 252 -8.38 -6.43 -2.22
C SER A 252 -8.19 -6.88 -0.76
N ASP A 253 -7.11 -6.45 -0.12
CA ASP A 253 -6.83 -6.78 1.27
C ASP A 253 -7.85 -6.18 2.23
N ALA A 254 -8.28 -4.93 2.01
CA ALA A 254 -9.33 -4.31 2.80
C ALA A 254 -10.69 -5.02 2.64
N ALA A 255 -11.02 -5.47 1.43
CA ALA A 255 -12.20 -6.28 1.19
C ALA A 255 -12.14 -7.60 1.97
N ALA A 256 -11.00 -8.30 1.90
CA ALA A 256 -10.77 -9.54 2.64
C ALA A 256 -10.92 -9.33 4.15
N ALA A 257 -10.30 -8.27 4.70
CA ALA A 257 -10.44 -7.91 6.11
C ALA A 257 -11.91 -7.63 6.50
N GLY A 258 -12.65 -6.89 5.67
CA GLY A 258 -14.07 -6.64 5.86
C GLY A 258 -14.91 -7.92 5.90
N PHE A 259 -14.65 -8.87 5.00
CA PHE A 259 -15.32 -10.18 5.00
C PHE A 259 -14.97 -11.03 6.22
N VAL A 260 -13.73 -11.01 6.68
CA VAL A 260 -13.32 -11.68 7.93
C VAL A 260 -14.09 -11.11 9.12
N ILE A 261 -14.18 -9.79 9.24
CA ILE A 261 -14.94 -9.12 10.31
C ILE A 261 -16.42 -9.51 10.24
N MET A 262 -17.02 -9.51 9.05
CA MET A 262 -18.40 -9.98 8.84
C MET A 262 -18.59 -11.42 9.36
N ILE A 263 -17.69 -12.34 8.98
CA ILE A 263 -17.74 -13.75 9.40
C ILE A 263 -17.63 -13.86 10.91
N LEU A 264 -16.74 -13.10 11.56
CA LEU A 264 -16.60 -13.09 13.02
C LEU A 264 -17.91 -12.70 13.72
N PHE A 265 -18.61 -11.69 13.22
CA PHE A 265 -19.92 -11.31 13.77
C PHE A 265 -20.99 -12.38 13.56
N ILE A 266 -20.99 -13.07 12.42
CA ILE A 266 -21.90 -14.20 12.15
C ILE A 266 -21.59 -15.38 13.10
N ILE A 267 -20.31 -15.73 13.26
CA ILE A 267 -19.88 -16.80 14.17
C ILE A 267 -20.23 -16.45 15.61
N ALA A 268 -20.07 -15.19 16.04
CA ALA A 268 -20.47 -14.74 17.38
C ALA A 268 -21.99 -14.83 17.61
N TYR A 269 -22.79 -14.62 16.57
CA TYR A 269 -24.26 -14.69 16.63
C TYR A 269 -24.80 -16.12 16.81
N ILE A 270 -24.23 -17.10 16.11
CA ILE A 270 -24.70 -18.50 16.09
C ILE A 270 -24.80 -19.14 17.49
N PRO A 271 -23.76 -19.17 18.34
CA PRO A 271 -23.79 -19.82 19.65
C PRO A 271 -24.70 -19.05 20.63
N LEU A 272 -24.79 -17.72 20.51
CA LEU A 272 -25.70 -16.91 21.32
C LEU A 272 -27.17 -17.26 21.03
N LYS A 273 -27.51 -17.46 19.76
CA LYS A 273 -28.87 -17.90 19.35
C LYS A 273 -29.18 -19.34 19.79
N ILE A 274 -28.21 -20.25 19.68
CA ILE A 274 -28.36 -21.65 20.12
C ILE A 274 -28.58 -21.72 21.63
N ARG A 275 -27.85 -20.92 22.42
CA ARG A 275 -27.99 -20.85 23.88
C ARG A 275 -29.37 -20.33 24.31
N ASP A 276 -29.92 -19.34 23.63
CA ASP A 276 -31.27 -18.83 23.92
C ASP A 276 -32.35 -19.88 23.59
N ARG A 277 -32.20 -20.66 22.51
CA ARG A 277 -33.12 -21.78 22.19
C ARG A 277 -33.10 -22.92 23.21
N ARG A 278 -31.99 -23.13 23.94
CA ARG A 278 -31.90 -24.16 24.98
C ARG A 278 -32.44 -23.70 26.35
N ARG A 279 -32.75 -22.40 26.50
CA ARG A 279 -33.21 -21.79 27.76
C ARG A 279 -34.69 -21.38 27.75
N GLY A 280 -35.35 -21.45 26.60
CA GLY A 280 -36.80 -21.31 26.45
C GLY A 280 -37.45 -22.67 26.33
#